data_AF-A0A7C7SQ30-F1
#
_entry.id   AF-A0A7C7SQ30-F1
#
_cell.length_a   1.000
_cell.length_b   1.000
_cell.length_c   1.000
_cell.angle_alpha   90.00
_cell.angle_beta   90.00
_cell.angle_gamma   90.00
#
_symmetry.space_group_name_H-M   'P 1'
#
loop_
_entity.id
_entity.type
_entity.pdbx_description
1 polymer ?
#
loop_
_entity_poly.entity_id
_entity_poly.type
_entity_poly.pdbx_seq_one_letter_code
_entity_poly.pdbx_strand_id
1 'polypeptide(L)'
;MDVKNFDWRSIQKYFNPQAAEDLNVFLENMPQTAGQTALIAAGVAWMAAGALGLYTFIQVQNLTELRAELKETQALKPLVPVVRDVPVRAAEVTDFVTSLKEAYPNLDIKQQGASIQITARSTAQFGAFRESIGHVQNGGTGWRVNVSKLCVGRECEANPLGALLKINKVSVDKPTT
;
A
#
# COMPACT_ATOMS: atom_id res chain seq x y z
N MET A 1 -5.95 31.38 2.56
CA MET A 1 -5.06 32.48 3.01
C MET A 1 -4.03 32.69 1.93
N ASP A 2 -4.09 33.85 1.28
CA ASP A 2 -3.34 34.21 0.07
C ASP A 2 -1.89 34.58 0.42
N VAL A 3 -0.91 33.82 -0.07
CA VAL A 3 0.52 33.96 0.27
C VAL A 3 1.28 34.87 -0.70
N LYS A 4 0.56 35.65 -1.53
CA LYS A 4 1.15 36.31 -2.71
C LYS A 4 1.81 37.68 -2.48
N ASN A 5 1.71 38.27 -1.30
CA ASN A 5 2.31 39.57 -0.99
C ASN A 5 3.35 39.50 0.15
N PHE A 6 4.21 38.49 0.14
CA PHE A 6 5.33 38.42 1.09
C PHE A 6 6.50 39.23 0.55
N ASP A 7 6.68 40.45 1.06
CA ASP A 7 7.70 41.39 0.60
C ASP A 7 9.11 40.95 1.03
N TRP A 8 9.74 40.11 0.21
CA TRP A 8 11.08 39.55 0.44
C TRP A 8 12.18 40.61 0.58
N ARG A 9 11.99 41.80 -0.02
CA ARG A 9 12.96 42.91 0.06
C ARG A 9 12.99 43.53 1.45
N SER A 10 11.86 43.54 2.16
CA SER A 10 11.79 44.05 3.54
C SER A 10 12.59 43.17 4.50
N ILE A 11 12.60 41.86 4.28
CA ILE A 11 13.31 40.89 5.12
C ILE A 11 14.82 40.96 4.88
N GLN A 12 15.24 41.15 3.63
CA GLN A 12 16.65 41.27 3.26
C GLN A 12 17.35 42.45 3.96
N LYS A 13 16.61 43.52 4.32
CA LYS A 13 17.15 44.66 5.10
C LYS A 13 17.63 44.25 6.49
N TYR A 14 17.01 43.24 7.11
CA TYR A 14 17.39 42.72 8.42
C TYR A 14 18.61 41.79 8.39
N PHE A 15 19.04 41.35 7.19
CA PHE A 15 20.22 40.51 6.99
C PHE A 15 21.44 41.29 6.49
N ASN A 16 21.38 42.63 6.42
CA ASN A 16 22.49 43.47 6.03
C ASN A 16 23.55 43.51 7.16
N PRO A 17 24.86 43.33 6.89
CA PRO A 17 25.91 43.37 7.92
C PRO A 17 25.95 44.64 8.79
N GLN A 18 25.42 45.77 8.29
CA GLN A 18 25.26 47.01 9.07
C GLN A 18 24.12 46.99 10.10
N ALA A 19 23.22 45.99 10.05
CA ALA A 19 22.12 45.86 11.01
C ALA A 19 22.62 45.60 12.45
N ALA A 20 23.82 45.01 12.60
CA ALA A 20 24.43 44.82 13.91
C ALA A 20 24.88 46.15 14.54
N GLU A 21 25.33 47.11 13.72
CA GLU A 21 25.77 48.44 14.17
C GLU A 21 24.58 49.35 14.47
N ASP A 22 23.53 49.30 13.63
CA ASP A 22 22.25 49.98 13.87
C ASP A 22 21.51 49.43 15.12
N LEU A 23 21.60 48.11 15.36
CA LEU A 23 21.09 47.51 16.60
C LEU A 23 21.84 48.05 17.82
N ASN A 24 23.17 48.22 17.72
CA ASN A 24 23.98 48.74 18.83
C ASN A 24 23.60 50.19 19.16
N VAL A 25 23.48 51.05 18.13
CA VAL A 25 23.02 52.45 18.29
C VAL A 25 21.59 52.52 18.83
N PHE A 26 20.72 51.59 18.45
CA PHE A 26 19.36 51.47 18.98
C PHE A 26 19.33 51.03 20.45
N LEU A 27 20.13 50.02 20.82
CA LEU A 27 20.27 49.54 22.20
C LEU A 27 20.81 50.65 23.13
N GLU A 28 21.78 51.44 22.65
CA GLU A 28 22.37 52.55 23.42
C GLU A 28 21.40 53.72 23.64
N ASN A 29 20.53 54.03 22.67
CA ASN A 29 19.55 55.11 22.78
C ASN A 29 18.19 54.67 23.37
N MET A 30 17.94 53.35 23.49
CA MET A 30 16.68 52.79 23.99
C MET A 30 16.22 53.33 25.36
N PRO A 31 17.08 53.48 26.39
CA PRO A 31 16.62 53.93 27.70
C PRO A 31 16.23 55.42 27.73
N GLN A 32 16.67 56.22 26.76
CA GLN A 32 16.37 57.66 26.69
C GLN A 32 15.08 57.95 25.90
N THR A 33 14.68 57.07 24.97
CA THR A 33 13.54 57.32 24.06
C THR A 33 12.38 56.32 24.18
N ALA A 34 12.55 55.17 24.82
CA ALA A 34 11.50 54.16 24.97
C ALA A 34 10.85 54.19 26.36
N GLY A 35 9.55 54.43 26.43
CA GLY A 35 8.79 54.31 27.69
C GLY A 35 8.82 52.89 28.26
N GLN A 36 8.69 52.73 29.58
CA GLN A 36 8.73 51.42 30.27
C GLN A 36 7.79 50.37 29.63
N THR A 37 6.66 50.81 29.08
CA THR A 37 5.69 49.95 28.36
C THR A 37 6.25 49.35 27.08
N ALA A 38 7.09 50.07 26.33
CA ALA A 38 7.71 49.59 25.10
C ALA A 38 8.78 48.52 25.38
N LEU A 39 9.55 48.67 26.47
CA LEU A 39 10.53 47.69 26.91
C LEU A 39 9.88 46.37 27.36
N ILE A 40 8.77 46.46 28.10
CA ILE A 40 8.00 45.28 28.51
C ILE A 40 7.41 44.57 27.28
N ALA A 41 6.83 45.32 26.34
CA ALA A 41 6.28 44.77 25.10
C ALA A 41 7.36 44.07 24.25
N ALA A 42 8.55 44.66 24.13
CA ALA A 42 9.67 44.05 23.43
C ALA A 42 10.14 42.74 24.12
N GLY A 43 10.21 42.72 25.45
CA GLY A 43 10.56 41.52 26.22
C GLY A 43 9.55 40.38 26.00
N VAL A 44 8.25 40.68 26.00
CA VAL A 44 7.20 39.70 25.72
C VAL A 44 7.28 39.20 24.27
N ALA A 45 7.58 40.07 23.32
CA ALA A 45 7.74 39.70 21.91
C ALA A 45 8.92 38.74 21.70
N TRP A 46 10.07 39.00 22.35
CA TRP A 46 11.23 38.10 22.31
C TRP A 46 10.97 36.75 22.97
N MET A 47 10.26 36.73 24.10
CA MET A 47 9.84 35.50 24.76
C MET A 47 8.91 34.67 23.87
N ALA A 48 7.94 35.30 23.21
CA ALA A 48 7.03 34.63 22.27
C ALA A 48 7.78 34.08 21.05
N ALA A 49 8.70 34.86 20.47
CA ALA A 49 9.54 34.42 19.37
C ALA A 49 10.43 33.23 19.76
N GLY A 50 11.03 33.25 20.96
CA GLY A 50 11.82 32.14 21.49
C GLY A 50 11.00 30.86 21.68
N ALA A 51 9.79 30.98 22.24
CA ALA A 51 8.89 29.84 22.44
C ALA A 51 8.44 29.22 21.11
N LEU A 52 8.08 30.04 20.12
CA LEU A 52 7.74 29.58 18.78
C LEU A 52 8.94 28.94 18.06
N GLY A 53 10.14 29.51 18.22
CA GLY A 53 11.38 28.95 17.69
C GLY A 53 11.68 27.56 18.27
N LEU A 54 11.54 27.40 19.58
CA LEU A 54 11.76 26.11 20.24
C LEU A 54 10.72 25.06 19.84
N TYR A 55 9.44 25.44 19.77
CA TYR A 55 8.37 24.55 19.31
C TYR A 55 8.61 24.06 17.87
N THR A 56 8.94 24.99 16.96
CA THR A 56 9.22 24.63 15.56
C THR A 56 10.47 23.76 15.44
N PHE A 57 11.51 24.02 16.23
CA PHE A 57 12.72 23.19 16.25
C PHE A 57 12.43 21.75 16.68
N ILE A 58 11.66 21.55 17.76
CA ILE A 58 11.25 20.20 18.21
C ILE A 58 10.47 19.47 17.12
N GLN A 59 9.52 20.15 16.45
CA GLN A 59 8.76 19.54 15.36
C GLN A 59 9.64 19.13 14.18
N VAL A 60 10.65 19.94 13.84
CA VAL A 60 11.61 19.61 12.78
C VAL A 60 12.46 18.39 13.15
N GLN A 61 12.90 18.27 14.40
CA GLN A 61 13.65 17.09 14.87
C GLN A 61 12.83 15.80 14.69
N ASN A 62 11.57 15.79 15.13
CA ASN A 62 10.68 14.64 14.97
C ASN A 62 10.50 14.25 13.49
N LEU A 63 10.36 15.24 12.59
CA LEU A 63 10.26 14.98 11.15
C LEU A 63 11.57 14.42 10.57
N THR A 64 12.73 14.84 11.08
CA THR A 64 14.01 14.29 10.64
C THR A 64 14.23 12.85 11.12
N GLU A 65 13.82 12.53 12.34
CA GLU A 65 13.85 11.16 12.87
C GLU A 65 12.92 10.23 12.08
N LEU A 66 11.67 10.65 11.84
CA LEU A 66 10.74 9.89 10.99
C LEU A 66 11.29 9.68 9.58
N ARG A 67 11.97 10.69 9.00
CA ARG A 67 12.64 10.51 7.70
C ARG A 67 13.80 9.52 7.77
N ALA A 68 14.57 9.51 8.86
CA ALA A 68 15.66 8.54 9.06
C ALA A 68 15.10 7.12 9.21
N GLU A 69 14.06 6.94 10.04
CA GLU A 69 13.36 5.66 10.22
C GLU A 69 12.70 5.20 8.91
N LEU A 70 12.10 6.10 8.14
CA LEU A 70 11.55 5.77 6.83
C LEU A 70 12.64 5.35 5.82
N LYS A 71 13.83 5.94 5.88
CA LYS A 71 14.97 5.51 5.05
C LYS A 71 15.51 4.15 5.47
N GLU A 72 15.63 3.90 6.77
CA GLU A 72 16.07 2.62 7.31
C GLU A 72 15.05 1.51 6.99
N THR A 73 13.76 1.77 7.18
CA THR A 73 12.69 0.83 6.81
C THR A 73 12.58 0.64 5.30
N GLN A 74 12.86 1.64 4.48
CA GLN A 74 12.97 1.46 3.02
C GLN A 74 14.17 0.61 2.63
N ALA A 75 15.32 0.77 3.31
CA ALA A 75 16.50 -0.08 3.08
C ALA A 75 16.28 -1.53 3.55
N LEU A 76 15.45 -1.72 4.58
CA LEU A 76 15.08 -3.03 5.13
C LEU A 76 13.89 -3.68 4.43
N LYS A 77 13.20 -3.02 3.50
CA LYS A 77 12.18 -3.69 2.67
C LYS A 77 12.91 -4.58 1.68
N PRO A 78 12.91 -5.91 1.86
CA PRO A 78 13.52 -6.78 0.87
C PRO A 78 12.81 -6.57 -0.45
N LEU A 79 13.57 -6.68 -1.54
CA LEU A 79 13.09 -6.58 -2.90
C LEU A 79 12.20 -7.81 -3.19
N VAL A 80 10.95 -7.75 -2.73
CA VAL A 80 10.00 -8.85 -2.89
C VAL A 80 9.50 -8.87 -4.33
N PRO A 81 9.54 -10.04 -5.00
CA PRO A 81 8.98 -10.16 -6.32
C PRO A 81 7.47 -9.96 -6.26
N VAL A 82 6.95 -9.13 -7.14
CA VAL A 82 5.51 -8.86 -7.22
C VAL A 82 4.87 -10.01 -7.97
N VAL A 83 4.07 -10.80 -7.25
CA VAL A 83 3.26 -11.87 -7.84
C VAL A 83 2.13 -11.24 -8.66
N ARG A 84 2.13 -11.48 -9.97
CA ARG A 84 1.05 -11.05 -10.86
C ARG A 84 0.28 -12.28 -11.38
N ASP A 85 -1.04 -12.18 -11.32
CA ASP A 85 -1.93 -13.19 -11.90
C ASP A 85 -2.00 -12.96 -13.43
N VAL A 86 -1.43 -13.89 -14.19
CA VAL A 86 -1.50 -13.93 -15.65
C VAL A 86 -2.56 -14.97 -16.06
N PRO A 87 -3.42 -14.69 -17.07
CA PRO A 87 -4.40 -15.65 -17.53
C PRO A 87 -3.71 -16.91 -18.09
N VAL A 88 -4.16 -18.09 -17.63
CA VAL A 88 -3.67 -19.38 -18.15
C VAL A 88 -4.11 -19.52 -19.61
N ARG A 89 -3.25 -20.10 -20.45
CA ARG A 89 -3.54 -20.35 -21.86
C ARG A 89 -4.65 -21.39 -21.97
N ALA A 90 -5.70 -21.10 -22.75
CA ALA A 90 -6.90 -21.94 -22.81
C ALA A 90 -6.63 -23.41 -23.22
N ALA A 91 -5.63 -23.64 -24.10
CA ALA A 91 -5.23 -24.97 -24.55
C ALA A 91 -4.71 -25.87 -23.40
N GLU A 92 -3.89 -25.33 -22.49
CA GLU A 92 -3.37 -26.08 -21.33
C GLU A 92 -4.50 -26.53 -20.39
N VAL A 93 -5.55 -25.72 -20.26
CA VAL A 93 -6.74 -26.07 -19.47
C VAL A 93 -7.58 -27.12 -20.17
N THR A 94 -7.71 -27.08 -21.50
CA THR A 94 -8.47 -28.07 -22.27
C THR A 94 -7.83 -29.45 -22.22
N ASP A 95 -6.50 -29.53 -22.37
CA ASP A 95 -5.75 -30.79 -22.27
C ASP A 95 -5.90 -31.40 -20.88
N PHE A 96 -5.78 -30.56 -19.83
CA PHE A 96 -5.97 -30.98 -18.45
C PHE A 96 -7.41 -31.43 -18.14
N VAL A 97 -8.43 -30.73 -18.65
CA VAL A 97 -9.83 -31.14 -18.48
C VAL A 97 -10.08 -32.49 -19.17
N THR A 98 -9.40 -32.77 -20.28
CA THR A 98 -9.53 -34.04 -21.00
C THR A 98 -8.94 -35.19 -20.19
N SER A 99 -7.74 -35.04 -19.62
CA SER A 99 -7.16 -36.05 -18.73
C SER A 99 -7.98 -36.23 -17.44
N LEU A 100 -8.55 -35.14 -16.89
CA LEU A 100 -9.40 -35.20 -15.71
C LEU A 100 -10.69 -36.00 -15.97
N LYS A 101 -11.27 -35.88 -17.17
CA LYS A 101 -12.45 -36.66 -17.58
C LYS A 101 -12.15 -38.14 -17.69
N GLU A 102 -10.97 -38.50 -18.20
CA GLU A 102 -10.53 -39.89 -18.30
C GLU A 102 -10.30 -40.50 -16.91
N ALA A 103 -9.74 -39.74 -15.97
CA ALA A 103 -9.50 -40.19 -14.60
C ALA A 103 -10.79 -40.32 -13.77
N TYR A 104 -11.79 -39.46 -14.02
CA TYR A 104 -13.05 -39.44 -13.27
C TYR A 104 -14.28 -39.50 -14.20
N PRO A 105 -14.56 -40.66 -14.82
CA PRO A 105 -15.67 -40.79 -15.78
C PRO A 105 -17.06 -40.60 -15.14
N ASN A 106 -17.13 -40.71 -13.82
CA ASN A 106 -18.37 -40.56 -13.04
C ASN A 106 -18.73 -39.09 -12.73
N LEU A 107 -17.90 -38.13 -13.14
CA LEU A 107 -18.09 -36.69 -12.91
C LEU A 107 -18.31 -35.97 -14.24
N ASP A 108 -19.20 -34.97 -14.24
CA ASP A 108 -19.38 -34.05 -15.36
C ASP A 108 -18.45 -32.85 -15.16
N ILE A 109 -17.32 -32.88 -15.87
CA ILE A 109 -16.28 -31.84 -15.83
C ILE A 109 -16.37 -31.01 -17.11
N LYS A 110 -16.53 -29.69 -16.97
CA LYS A 110 -16.63 -28.76 -18.12
C LYS A 110 -15.71 -27.57 -17.94
N GLN A 111 -15.13 -27.10 -19.04
CA GLN A 111 -14.39 -25.86 -19.07
C GLN A 111 -15.34 -24.69 -19.36
N GLN A 112 -15.24 -23.63 -18.56
CA GLN A 112 -15.90 -22.34 -18.77
C GLN A 112 -14.82 -21.25 -18.84
N GLY A 113 -14.16 -21.14 -20.00
CA GLY A 113 -13.04 -20.22 -20.19
C GLY A 113 -11.83 -20.59 -19.31
N ALA A 114 -11.51 -19.72 -18.35
CA ALA A 114 -10.44 -19.94 -17.34
C ALA A 114 -10.93 -20.65 -16.06
N SER A 115 -12.19 -21.09 -16.05
CA SER A 115 -12.78 -21.83 -14.93
C SER A 115 -13.06 -23.28 -15.31
N ILE A 116 -12.90 -24.19 -14.36
CA ILE A 116 -13.33 -25.59 -14.45
C ILE A 116 -14.55 -25.77 -13.57
N GLN A 117 -15.64 -26.24 -14.16
CA GLN A 117 -16.84 -26.65 -13.46
C GLN A 117 -16.82 -28.17 -13.29
N ILE A 118 -17.01 -28.64 -12.06
CA ILE A 118 -17.12 -30.07 -11.74
C ILE A 118 -18.48 -30.29 -11.11
N THR A 119 -19.26 -31.22 -11.64
CA THR A 119 -20.59 -31.56 -11.12
C THR A 119 -20.78 -33.06 -11.08
N ALA A 120 -21.61 -33.54 -10.15
CA ALA A 120 -21.96 -34.95 -10.05
C ALA A 120 -23.45 -35.12 -9.79
N ARG A 121 -24.05 -36.17 -10.37
CA ARG A 121 -25.49 -36.47 -10.24
C ARG A 121 -25.84 -37.21 -8.95
N SER A 122 -24.85 -37.73 -8.23
CA SER A 122 -25.06 -38.50 -7.00
C SER A 122 -24.05 -38.13 -5.92
N THR A 123 -24.50 -38.09 -4.67
CA THR A 123 -23.63 -37.92 -3.49
C THR A 123 -22.73 -39.12 -3.23
N ALA A 124 -23.04 -40.29 -3.80
CA ALA A 124 -22.17 -41.48 -3.72
C ALA A 124 -20.80 -41.23 -4.39
N GLN A 125 -20.72 -40.26 -5.31
CA GLN A 125 -19.52 -39.89 -6.04
C GLN A 125 -18.67 -38.84 -5.28
N PHE A 126 -19.01 -38.53 -4.03
CA PHE A 126 -18.34 -37.48 -3.25
C PHE A 126 -16.83 -37.70 -3.09
N GLY A 127 -16.38 -38.96 -2.96
CA GLY A 127 -14.96 -39.27 -2.88
C GLY A 127 -14.21 -38.85 -4.15
N ALA A 128 -14.71 -39.25 -5.32
CA ALA A 128 -14.15 -38.86 -6.61
C ALA A 128 -14.24 -37.34 -6.84
N PHE A 129 -15.36 -36.73 -6.45
CA PHE A 129 -15.55 -35.28 -6.55
C PHE A 129 -14.52 -34.50 -5.73
N ARG A 130 -14.32 -34.85 -4.46
CA ARG A 130 -13.32 -34.21 -3.60
C ARG A 130 -11.91 -34.37 -4.16
N GLU A 131 -11.58 -35.57 -4.63
CA GLU A 131 -10.26 -35.84 -5.19
C GLU A 131 -10.03 -35.06 -6.48
N SER A 132 -11.03 -34.97 -7.36
CA SER A 132 -10.93 -34.19 -8.59
C SER A 132 -10.66 -32.70 -8.34
N ILE A 133 -11.21 -32.13 -7.27
CA ILE A 133 -10.91 -30.74 -6.86
C ILE A 133 -9.45 -30.61 -6.42
N GLY A 134 -8.95 -31.57 -5.62
CA GLY A 134 -7.54 -31.63 -5.23
C GLY A 134 -6.60 -31.80 -6.43
N HIS A 135 -7.00 -32.62 -7.39
CA HIS A 135 -6.26 -32.83 -8.64
C HIS A 135 -6.19 -31.54 -9.46
N VAL A 136 -7.28 -30.76 -9.55
CA VAL A 136 -7.26 -29.43 -10.19
C VAL A 136 -6.33 -28.45 -9.47
N GLN A 137 -6.33 -28.45 -8.13
CA GLN A 137 -5.42 -27.60 -7.35
C GLN A 137 -3.94 -27.92 -7.64
N ASN A 138 -3.63 -29.18 -7.93
CA ASN A 138 -2.30 -29.66 -8.27
C ASN A 138 -2.03 -29.74 -9.79
N GLY A 139 -2.94 -29.23 -10.63
CA GLY A 139 -2.98 -29.56 -12.05
C GLY A 139 -1.83 -28.99 -12.89
N GLY A 140 -1.21 -27.87 -12.47
CA GLY A 140 -0.17 -27.23 -13.27
C GLY A 140 0.82 -26.39 -12.46
N THR A 141 2.03 -26.25 -12.99
CA THR A 141 3.09 -25.43 -12.39
C THR A 141 2.70 -23.95 -12.39
N GLY A 142 2.60 -23.38 -11.19
CA GLY A 142 2.23 -21.98 -10.98
C GLY A 142 0.74 -21.71 -11.12
N TRP A 143 -0.13 -22.73 -11.10
CA TRP A 143 -1.57 -22.51 -11.06
C TRP A 143 -2.02 -22.08 -9.67
N ARG A 144 -2.80 -21.00 -9.62
CA ARG A 144 -3.52 -20.55 -8.46
C ARG A 144 -5.00 -20.78 -8.71
N VAL A 145 -5.53 -21.76 -8.00
CA VAL A 145 -6.93 -22.18 -8.13
C VAL A 145 -7.75 -21.53 -7.03
N ASN A 146 -8.73 -20.73 -7.42
CA ASN A 146 -9.68 -20.10 -6.50
C ASN A 146 -11.04 -20.82 -6.58
N VAL A 147 -11.55 -21.24 -5.44
CA VAL A 147 -12.89 -21.84 -5.34
C VAL A 147 -13.92 -20.71 -5.38
N SER A 148 -14.64 -20.60 -6.50
CA SER A 148 -15.66 -19.56 -6.69
C SER A 148 -17.03 -19.99 -6.16
N LYS A 149 -17.35 -21.28 -6.33
CA LYS A 149 -18.57 -21.89 -5.77
C LYS A 149 -18.26 -23.33 -5.39
N LEU A 150 -18.73 -23.75 -4.23
CA LEU A 150 -18.70 -25.14 -3.77
C LEU A 150 -20.03 -25.41 -3.07
N CYS A 151 -20.74 -26.46 -3.49
CA CYS A 151 -21.97 -26.89 -2.85
C CYS A 151 -22.02 -28.43 -2.80
N VAL A 152 -22.66 -28.96 -1.75
CA VAL A 152 -22.74 -30.40 -1.49
C VAL A 152 -24.14 -30.74 -0.95
N GLY A 153 -24.81 -31.71 -1.57
CA GLY A 153 -26.17 -32.10 -1.18
C GLY A 153 -27.22 -31.06 -1.55
N ARG A 154 -28.01 -30.67 -0.54
CA ARG A 154 -29.26 -29.89 -0.75
C ARG A 154 -29.03 -28.43 -1.09
N GLU A 155 -27.84 -27.88 -0.82
CA GLU A 155 -27.45 -26.53 -1.23
C GLU A 155 -27.18 -26.39 -2.74
N CYS A 156 -27.05 -27.49 -3.49
CA CYS A 156 -26.94 -27.41 -4.93
C CYS A 156 -28.30 -27.56 -5.61
N GLU A 157 -28.69 -26.58 -6.43
CA GLU A 157 -29.99 -26.56 -7.11
C GLU A 157 -30.15 -27.68 -8.16
N ALA A 158 -29.20 -27.83 -9.08
CA ALA A 158 -29.34 -28.71 -10.24
C ALA A 158 -28.67 -30.09 -10.09
N ASN A 159 -27.54 -30.17 -9.41
CA ASN A 159 -26.74 -31.38 -9.24
C ASN A 159 -26.32 -31.49 -7.78
N PRO A 160 -26.49 -32.64 -7.09
CA PRO A 160 -26.19 -32.75 -5.67
C PRO A 160 -24.72 -32.50 -5.31
N LEU A 161 -23.79 -32.48 -6.26
CA LEU A 161 -22.42 -32.02 -6.04
C LEU A 161 -22.04 -31.00 -7.12
N GLY A 162 -21.45 -29.88 -6.72
CA GLY A 162 -21.03 -28.83 -7.64
C GLY A 162 -19.86 -28.00 -7.14
N ALA A 163 -18.85 -27.80 -7.99
CA ALA A 163 -17.74 -26.89 -7.75
C ALA A 163 -17.45 -26.05 -9.00
N LEU A 164 -17.06 -24.80 -8.80
CA LEU A 164 -16.54 -23.90 -9.82
C LEU A 164 -15.17 -23.40 -9.37
N LEU A 165 -14.13 -23.79 -10.10
CA LEU A 165 -12.73 -23.52 -9.81
C LEU A 165 -12.17 -22.57 -10.85
N LYS A 166 -11.72 -21.39 -10.45
CA LYS A 166 -11.11 -20.39 -11.35
C LYS A 166 -9.59 -20.53 -11.31
N ILE A 167 -8.95 -20.68 -12.47
CA ILE A 167 -7.51 -20.93 -12.57
C ILE A 167 -6.80 -19.67 -13.07
N ASN A 168 -5.85 -19.18 -12.29
CA ASN A 168 -4.92 -18.12 -12.66
C ASN A 168 -3.49 -18.67 -12.67
N LYS A 169 -2.56 -18.07 -13.44
CA LYS A 169 -1.14 -18.40 -13.38
C LYS A 169 -0.41 -17.34 -12.57
N VAL A 170 0.42 -17.75 -11.62
CA VAL A 170 1.32 -16.85 -10.89
C VAL A 170 2.58 -16.64 -11.72
N SER A 171 2.77 -15.42 -12.23
CA SER A 171 4.07 -14.97 -12.76
C SER A 171 4.82 -14.24 -11.66
N VAL A 172 6.07 -14.64 -11.45
CA VAL A 172 7.00 -13.98 -10.53
C VAL A 172 7.89 -13.10 -11.40
N ASP A 173 7.53 -11.83 -11.54
CA ASP A 173 8.36 -10.88 -12.28
C ASP A 173 9.57 -10.51 -11.42
N LYS A 174 10.75 -10.49 -12.05
CA LYS A 174 11.96 -9.98 -11.40
C LYS A 174 11.75 -8.50 -11.08
N PRO A 175 12.14 -8.05 -9.89
CA PRO A 175 12.06 -6.65 -9.55
C PRO A 175 12.91 -5.82 -10.51
N THR A 176 12.30 -4.85 -11.17
CA THR A 176 13.00 -3.82 -11.93
C THR A 176 13.91 -3.04 -10.99
N THR A 177 15.22 -3.18 -11.20
CA THR A 177 16.28 -2.28 -10.71
C THR A 177 15.99 -0.83 -11.03
#